data_AF-A0A2N5WVF9-F1
#
_entry.id   AF-A0A2N5WVF9-F1
#
_cell.length_a   1.000
_cell.length_b   1.000
_cell.length_c   1.000
_cell.angle_alpha   90.00
_cell.angle_beta   90.00
_cell.angle_gamma   90.00
#
_symmetry.space_group_name_H-M   'P 1'
#
loop_
_entity.id
_entity.type
_entity.pdbx_description
1 polymer ?
#
loop_
_entity_poly.entity_id
_entity_poly.type
_entity_poly.pdbx_seq_one_letter_code
_entity_poly.pdbx_strand_id
1 'polypeptide(L)' 'AGAALGDQTRVATPEQALADGADLLVVGRPITAAADPGRAAAEIAAALRR' A
#
# COMPACT_ATOMS: atom_id res chain seq x y z
N ALA A 1 -11.15 -2.67 -2.07
CA ALA A 1 -11.01 -3.65 -3.17
C ALA A 1 -9.53 -3.93 -3.36
N GLY A 2 -9.12 -5.21 -3.35
CA GLY A 2 -7.72 -5.62 -3.30
C GLY A 2 -6.98 -5.36 -4.61
N ALA A 3 -5.77 -4.83 -4.52
CA ALA A 3 -4.86 -4.70 -5.66
C ALA A 3 -4.57 -6.10 -6.25
N ALA A 4 -4.54 -6.21 -7.58
CA ALA A 4 -4.21 -7.46 -8.25
C ALA A 4 -2.79 -7.91 -7.87
N LEU A 5 -2.69 -9.06 -7.18
CA LEU A 5 -1.45 -9.63 -6.64
C LEU A 5 -0.34 -9.74 -7.70
N GLY A 6 -0.66 -10.13 -8.93
CA GLY A 6 0.32 -10.24 -10.01
C GLY A 6 1.53 -11.10 -9.61
N ASP A 7 2.74 -10.56 -9.77
CA ASP A 7 4.03 -11.18 -9.42
C ASP A 7 4.47 -10.98 -7.95
N GLN A 8 3.63 -10.44 -7.07
CA GLN A 8 4.02 -10.19 -5.68
C GLN A 8 3.98 -11.47 -4.83
N THR A 9 5.17 -12.00 -4.49
CA THR A 9 5.33 -13.27 -3.76
C THR A 9 5.25 -13.14 -2.23
N ARG A 10 5.51 -11.96 -1.66
CA ARG A 10 5.39 -11.70 -0.22
C ARG A 10 4.66 -10.38 0.00
N VAL A 11 3.35 -10.47 0.18
CA VAL A 11 2.49 -9.32 0.41
C VAL A 11 2.23 -9.19 1.91
N ALA A 12 2.86 -8.21 2.54
CA ALA A 12 2.41 -7.68 3.82
C ALA A 12 1.49 -6.48 3.53
N THR A 13 0.43 -6.31 4.31
CA THR A 13 -0.35 -5.08 4.23
C THR A 13 0.48 -3.91 4.79
N PRO A 14 0.23 -2.67 4.36
CA PRO A 14 0.90 -1.50 4.92
C PRO A 14 0.85 -1.43 6.45
N GLU A 15 -0.27 -1.84 7.06
CA GLU A 15 -0.45 -1.86 8.51
C GLU A 15 0.44 -2.91 9.19
N GLN A 16 0.58 -4.10 8.59
CA GLN A 16 1.46 -5.14 9.11
C GLN A 16 2.92 -4.70 9.05
N ALA A 17 3.33 -4.08 7.94
CA ALA A 17 4.69 -3.58 7.81
C ALA A 17 5.04 -2.52 8.88
N LEU A 18 4.10 -1.64 9.23
CA LEU A 18 4.28 -0.70 10.34
C LEU A 18 4.33 -1.41 11.69
N ALA A 19 3.47 -2.41 11.93
CA ALA A 19 3.48 -3.19 13.16
C ALA A 19 4.80 -3.97 13.34
N ASP A 20 5.41 -4.41 12.23
CA ASP A 20 6.70 -5.09 12.20
C ASP A 20 7.90 -4.11 12.35
N GLY A 21 7.63 -2.80 12.47
CA GLY A 21 8.63 -1.77 12.75
C GLY A 21 9.21 -1.06 11.53
N ALA A 22 8.54 -1.09 10.37
CA ALA A 22 9.00 -0.34 9.21
C ALA A 22 8.85 1.18 9.42
N ASP A 23 9.95 1.92 9.25
CA ASP A 23 9.94 3.39 9.27
C ASP A 23 9.45 4.00 7.94
N LEU A 24 9.61 3.25 6.84
CA LEU A 24 9.26 3.70 5.49
C LEU A 24 8.58 2.57 4.72
N LEU A 25 7.52 2.93 3.98
CA LEU A 25 6.80 2.03 3.09
C LEU A 25 7.00 2.45 1.64
N VAL A 26 7.49 1.53 0.80
CA VAL A 26 7.60 1.73 -0.64
C VAL A 26 6.41 1.07 -1.33
N VAL A 27 5.51 1.88 -1.88
CA VAL A 27 4.30 1.40 -2.55
C VAL A 27 4.36 1.70 -4.04
N GLY A 28 4.49 0.65 -4.86
CA GLY A 28 4.61 0.76 -6.32
C GLY A 28 3.27 0.62 -7.05
N ARG A 29 3.06 -0.53 -7.71
CA ARG A 29 1.89 -0.81 -8.58
C ARG A 29 0.53 -0.45 -7.96
N PRO A 30 0.25 -0.66 -6.66
CA PRO A 30 -1.03 -0.26 -6.08
C PRO A 30 -1.37 1.23 -6.23
N ILE A 31 -0.36 2.10 -6.34
CA ILE A 31 -0.55 3.54 -6.58
C ILE A 31 -0.39 3.85 -8.08
N THR A 32 0.70 3.40 -8.70
CA THR A 32 1.05 3.83 -10.07
C THR A 32 0.16 3.26 -11.16
N ALA A 33 -0.50 2.13 -10.92
CA ALA A 33 -1.44 1.50 -11.86
C ALA A 33 -2.92 1.82 -11.55
N ALA A 34 -3.19 2.62 -10.52
CA ALA A 34 -4.55 3.03 -10.19
C ALA A 34 -5.08 4.04 -11.22
N ALA A 35 -6.39 4.02 -11.47
CA ALA A 35 -7.04 5.01 -12.33
C ALA A 35 -6.91 6.44 -11.79
N ASP A 36 -6.82 6.58 -10.47
CA ASP A 36 -6.51 7.82 -9.77
C ASP A 36 -5.41 7.55 -8.73
N PRO A 37 -4.13 7.81 -9.08
CA PRO A 37 -3.00 7.60 -8.17
C PRO A 37 -3.07 8.47 -6.91
N GLY A 38 -3.59 9.69 -7.02
CA GLY A 38 -3.69 10.61 -5.88
C GLY A 38 -4.69 10.11 -4.85
N ARG A 39 -5.85 9.66 -5.31
CA ARG A 39 -6.85 9.02 -4.46
C ARG A 39 -6.33 7.73 -3.83
N ALA A 40 -5.68 6.86 -4.61
CA ALA A 40 -5.12 5.61 -4.11
C ALA A 40 -4.07 5.85 -3.00
N ALA A 41 -3.17 6.81 -3.19
CA ALA A 41 -2.18 7.19 -2.18
C ALA A 41 -2.85 7.76 -0.92
N ALA A 42 -3.89 8.59 -1.08
CA ALA A 42 -4.63 9.17 0.04
C ALA A 42 -5.37 8.11 0.86
N GLU A 43 -6.00 7.12 0.22
CA GLU A 43 -6.69 6.01 0.89
C GLU A 43 -5.70 5.15 1.72
N ILE A 44 -4.53 4.82 1.15
CA ILE A 44 -3.47 4.09 1.87
C ILE A 44 -2.95 4.92 3.05
N ALA A 45 -2.67 6.20 2.84
CA ALA A 45 -2.17 7.08 3.91
C ALA A 45 -3.21 7.27 5.03
N ALA A 46 -4.50 7.31 4.70
CA ALA A 46 -5.58 7.40 5.68
C ALA A 46 -5.68 6.15 6.57
N ALA A 47 -5.48 4.95 6.00
CA ALA A 47 -5.48 3.70 6.76
C ALA A 47 -4.32 3.60 7.78
N LEU A 48 -3.23 4.33 7.54
CA LEU A 48 -2.03 4.33 8.39
C LEU A 48 -1.99 5.49 9.39
N ARG A 49 -2.84 6.52 9.21
CA ARG A 49 -2.98 7.61 10.17
C ARG A 49 -3.70 7.08 11.41
N ARG A 50 -3.00 7.10 12.54
CA ARG A 50 -3.55 6.80 13.86
C ARG A 50 -4.32 7.98 14.42
#